data_AF-A0A8J6GD02-F1
#
_entry.id   AF-A0A8J6GD02-F1
#
_cell.length_a   1.000
_cell.length_b   1.000
_cell.length_c   1.000
_cell.angle_alpha   90.00
_cell.angle_beta   90.00
_cell.angle_gamma   90.00
#
_symmetry.space_group_name_H-M   'P 1'
#
loop_
_entity.id
_entity.type
_entity.pdbx_description
1 polymer ?
#
loop_
_entity_poly.entity_id
_entity_poly.type
_entity_poly.pdbx_seq_one_letter_code
_entity_poly.pdbx_strand_id
1 'polypeptide(L)' 'MVAKVSEVISTIKFQMKKVLCLGAAVSHEKMTDNKLVYNIYLAVNFLMSLLKKKWQNIQALCIKSITDKPQHLY' A
#
# COMPACT_ATOMS: atom_id res chain seq x y z
N MET A 1 15.02 -13.26 -17.93
CA MET A 1 15.41 -12.08 -17.11
C MET A 1 14.29 -11.06 -16.97
N VAL A 2 13.60 -10.68 -18.06
CA VAL A 2 12.53 -9.66 -18.06
C VAL A 2 11.40 -9.95 -17.05
N ALA A 3 10.96 -11.20 -16.93
CA ALA A 3 9.91 -11.58 -15.96
C ALA A 3 10.30 -11.32 -14.50
N LYS A 4 11.51 -11.74 -14.09
CA LYS A 4 12.03 -11.50 -12.73
C LYS A 4 12.17 -10.01 -12.41
N VAL A 5 12.56 -9.20 -13.39
CA VAL A 5 12.64 -7.74 -13.23
C VAL A 5 11.24 -7.15 -13.01
N SER A 6 10.24 -7.62 -13.77
CA SER A 6 8.85 -7.19 -13.59
C SER A 6 8.29 -7.54 -12.20
N GLU A 7 8.62 -8.73 -11.68
CA GLU A 7 8.23 -9.15 -10.33
C GLU A 7 8.84 -8.23 -9.26
N VAL A 8 10.13 -7.92 -9.36
CA VAL A 8 10.82 -7.05 -8.41
C VAL A 8 10.25 -5.63 -8.45
N ILE A 9 9.94 -5.09 -9.64
CA ILE A 9 9.32 -3.76 -9.79
C ILE A 9 7.90 -3.74 -9.18
N SER A 10 7.19 -4.87 -9.23
CA SER A 10 5.83 -4.98 -8.70
C SER A 10 5.80 -5.26 -7.18
N THR A 11 6.96 -5.45 -6.56
CA THR A 11 7.06 -5.80 -5.13
C THR A 11 7.17 -4.56 -4.28
N ILE A 12 6.22 -4.38 -3.36
CA ILE A 12 6.19 -3.26 -2.40
C ILE A 12 6.90 -3.69 -1.11
N LYS A 13 7.89 -2.90 -0.66
CA LYS A 13 8.58 -3.13 0.61
C LYS A 13 7.88 -2.43 1.76
N PHE A 14 7.34 -3.21 2.70
CA PHE A 14 6.92 -2.72 4.01
C PHE A 14 8.06 -2.87 5.01
N GLN A 15 8.66 -1.76 5.41
CA GLN A 15 9.68 -1.76 6.46
C GLN A 15 9.03 -1.41 7.80
N MET A 16 8.81 -2.43 8.64
CA MET A 16 8.35 -2.23 10.00
C MET A 16 9.46 -1.53 10.80
N LYS A 17 9.20 -0.30 11.23
CA LYS A 17 10.05 0.51 12.10
C LYS A 17 9.31 0.73 13.42
N LYS A 18 10.01 1.25 14.44
CA LYS A 18 9.39 1.69 15.71
C LYS A 18 8.58 3.00 15.56
N VAL A 19 8.05 3.28 14.38
CA VAL A 19 7.18 4.43 14.08
C VAL A 19 5.77 3.95 13.79
N LEU A 20 4.79 4.77 14.15
CA LEU A 20 3.38 4.47 14.04
C LEU A 20 2.85 4.64 12.59
N CYS A 21 3.55 5.42 11.77
CA CYS A 21 3.13 5.75 10.40
C CYS A 21 4.04 5.07 9.38
N LEU A 22 3.43 4.35 8.42
CA LEU A 22 4.11 3.69 7.30
C LEU A 22 3.56 4.26 5.99
N GLY A 23 4.46 4.63 5.09
CA GLY A 23 4.11 5.06 3.73
C GLY A 23 4.61 4.04 2.71
N ALA A 24 3.75 3.64 1.78
CA ALA A 24 4.08 2.75 0.68
C ALA A 24 3.50 3.29 -0.63
N ALA A 25 4.27 3.21 -1.71
CA ALA A 25 3.79 3.54 -3.04
C ALA A 25 3.06 2.33 -3.63
N VAL A 26 1.78 2.52 -3.97
CA VAL A 26 0.88 1.42 -4.40
C VAL A 26 0.58 1.46 -5.89
N SER A 27 0.63 2.64 -6.52
CA SER A 27 0.29 2.82 -7.93
C SER A 27 0.99 4.03 -8.55
N HIS A 28 0.84 4.15 -9.87
CA HIS A 28 1.27 5.29 -10.68
C HIS A 28 0.11 5.74 -11.56
N GLU A 29 0.11 7.00 -11.99
CA GLU A 29 -0.98 7.63 -12.77
C GLU A 29 -1.35 6.86 -14.06
N LYS A 30 -0.40 6.15 -14.67
CA LYS A 30 -0.62 5.38 -15.91
C LYS A 30 -1.35 4.03 -15.69
N MET A 31 -1.69 3.67 -14.46
CA MET A 31 -2.47 2.45 -14.18
C MET A 31 -3.97 2.68 -14.29
N THR A 32 -4.69 1.70 -14.80
CA THR A 32 -6.17 1.70 -14.82
C THR A 32 -6.74 1.67 -13.41
N ASP A 33 -7.87 2.34 -13.20
CA ASP A 33 -8.55 2.45 -11.90
C ASP A 33 -8.80 1.09 -11.23
N ASN A 34 -9.21 0.08 -12.00
CA ASN A 34 -9.45 -1.27 -11.48
C ASN A 34 -8.18 -1.92 -10.89
N LYS A 35 -7.03 -1.70 -11.54
CA LYS A 35 -5.73 -2.20 -11.04
C LYS A 35 -5.29 -1.43 -9.82
N LEU A 36 -5.58 -0.13 -9.79
CA LEU A 36 -5.27 0.73 -8.65
C LEU A 36 -6.03 0.29 -7.39
N VAL A 37 -7.35 0.06 -7.50
CA VAL A 37 -8.17 -0.45 -6.40
C VAL A 37 -7.70 -1.83 -5.94
N TYR A 38 -7.40 -2.73 -6.88
CA TYR A 38 -6.87 -4.05 -6.55
C TYR A 38 -5.55 -3.99 -5.79
N ASN A 39 -4.61 -3.16 -6.24
CA ASN A 39 -3.31 -2.99 -5.58
C ASN A 39 -3.47 -2.39 -4.17
N ILE A 40 -4.40 -1.45 -3.98
CA ILE A 40 -4.71 -0.89 -2.64
C ILE A 40 -5.23 -1.99 -1.72
N TYR A 41 -6.19 -2.79 -2.19
CA TYR A 41 -6.74 -3.88 -1.41
C TYR A 41 -5.68 -4.92 -1.03
N LEU A 42 -4.82 -5.30 -1.99
CA LEU A 42 -3.71 -6.22 -1.76
C LEU A 42 -2.71 -5.67 -0.74
N ALA A 43 -2.33 -4.39 -0.86
CA ALA A 43 -1.39 -3.74 0.05
C ALA A 43 -1.94 -3.67 1.48
N VAL A 44 -3.22 -3.31 1.64
CA VAL A 44 -3.89 -3.24 2.96
C VAL A 44 -3.99 -4.64 3.58
N ASN A 45 -4.39 -5.66 2.81
CA ASN A 45 -4.48 -7.03 3.31
C ASN A 45 -3.12 -7.62 3.69
N PHE A 46 -2.08 -7.33 2.89
CA PHE A 46 -0.73 -7.73 3.21
C PHE A 46 -0.22 -7.05 4.49
N LEU A 47 -0.50 -5.75 4.67
CA LEU A 47 -0.16 -5.05 5.90
C LEU A 47 -0.85 -5.68 7.12
N MET A 48 -2.14 -6.02 6.99
CA MET A 48 -2.87 -6.68 8.07
C MET A 48 -2.33 -8.06 8.44
N SER A 49 -1.84 -8.83 7.48
CA SER A 49 -1.32 -10.17 7.76
C SER A 49 0.00 -10.13 8.55
N LEU A 50 0.74 -9.02 8.48
CA LEU A 50 1.95 -8.79 9.27
C LEU A 50 1.68 -8.33 10.71
N LEU A 51 0.47 -7.83 11.01
CA LEU A 51 0.12 -7.28 12.31
C LEU A 51 -0.54 -8.33 13.22
N LYS A 52 0.00 -8.51 14.43
CA LYS A 52 -0.51 -9.49 15.41
C LYS A 52 -1.99 -9.34 15.75
N LYS A 53 -2.52 -8.11 15.77
CA LYS A 53 -3.94 -7.80 16.06
C LYS A 53 -4.72 -7.28 14.83
N LYS A 54 -4.16 -7.42 13.62
CA LYS A 54 -4.79 -6.98 12.36
C LYS A 54 -5.29 -5.53 12.44
N TRP A 55 -6.56 -5.28 12.11
CA TRP A 55 -7.23 -3.97 12.12
C TRP A 55 -7.17 -3.21 13.45
N GLN A 56 -7.10 -3.88 14.60
CA GLN A 56 -7.04 -3.18 15.90
C GLN A 56 -5.74 -2.39 16.09
N ASN A 57 -4.69 -2.72 15.34
CA ASN A 57 -3.41 -2.03 15.41
C ASN A 57 -3.30 -0.91 14.36
N ILE A 58 -4.34 -0.70 13.56
CA ILE A 58 -4.43 0.33 12.53
C ILE A 58 -5.42 1.38 13.03
N GLN A 59 -4.93 2.59 13.31
CA GLN A 59 -5.78 3.69 13.76
C GLN A 59 -6.48 4.40 12.58
N ALA A 60 -5.75 4.59 11.48
CA ALA A 60 -6.19 5.35 10.31
C ALA A 60 -5.48 4.83 9.06
N LEU A 61 -6.19 4.81 7.93
CA LEU A 61 -5.60 4.57 6.61
C LEU A 61 -5.94 5.76 5.71
N CYS A 62 -4.90 6.35 5.11
CA CYS A 62 -5.07 7.47 4.20
C CYS A 62 -4.47 7.14 2.84
N ILE A 63 -5.23 7.41 1.78
CA ILE A 63 -4.73 7.40 0.41
C ILE A 63 -4.38 8.84 0.04
N LYS A 64 -3.19 9.05 -0.50
CA LYS A 64 -2.73 10.36 -0.94
C LYS A 64 -2.15 10.29 -2.34
N SER A 65 -2.57 11.21 -3.20
CA SER A 65 -1.90 11.54 -4.46
C SER A 65 -0.79 12.57 -4.23
N ILE A 66 0.16 12.68 -5.15
CA ILE A 66 1.34 13.58 -4.99
C ILE A 66 0.91 15.03 -4.72
N THR A 67 -0.12 15.49 -5.43
CA THR A 67 -0.61 16.88 -5.43
C THR A 67 -1.85 17.09 -4.57
N ASP A 68 -2.66 16.06 -4.36
CA ASP A 68 -3.95 16.20 -3.70
C ASP A 68 -3.88 16.03 -2.18
N LYS A 69 -4.96 16.46 -1.52
CA LYS A 69 -5.16 16.24 -0.10
C LYS A 69 -5.35 14.74 0.18
N PRO A 70 -4.80 14.23 1.29
CA PRO A 70 -5.01 12.84 1.68
C PRO A 70 -6.50 12.58 1.97
N GLN A 71 -7.02 11.49 1.44
CA GLN A 71 -8.37 10.99 1.71
C GLN A 71 -8.29 9.86 2.74
N HIS A 72 -9.05 9.98 3.82
CA HIS A 72 -9.15 8.96 4.86
C HIS A 72 -10.11 7.85 4.40
N LEU A 73 -9.68 6.60 4.49
CA LEU A 73 -10.55 5.42 4.33
C LEU A 73 -11.36 5.26 5.63
N TYR A 74 -12.69 5.20 5.48
CA TYR A 74 -13.68 5.18 6.56
C TYR A 74 -13.35 4.22 7.71
#